data_AF-A0A6P0VXF1-F1
#
_entry.id   AF-A0A6P0VXF1-F1
#
_cell.length_a   1.000
_cell.length_b   1.000
_cell.length_c   1.000
_cell.angle_alpha   90.00
_cell.angle_beta   90.00
_cell.angle_gamma   90.00
#
_symmetry.space_group_name_H-M   'P 1'
#
loop_
_entity.id
_entity.type
_entity.pdbx_description
1 polymer ?
#
loop_
_entity_poly.entity_id
_entity_poly.type
_entity_poly.pdbx_seq_one_letter_code
_entity_poly.pdbx_strand_id
1 'polypeptide(L)'
;MLFYFDSFNPWLVAVGLNTVLLAIAWLAPKKLLTQAGYLHAWVLGVIVWGTLSWQGYLVVMFYFLVGSGITRIGMVQKEAAGIAEKRSGTRGPENVWGSALAGTICALGTLLLGTPYQQLLLLGYVASFATKLSDTTASEVGKAYGKRTFLITTLEPVARGTEGAVSLEGTLAG
;
A
#
# COMPACT_ATOMS: atom_id res chain seq x y z
N MET A 1 -3.60 -4.98 -29.31
CA MET A 1 -4.21 -3.64 -29.12
C MET A 1 -3.53 -2.81 -28.02
N LEU A 2 -2.67 -3.37 -27.15
CA LEU A 2 -1.97 -2.64 -26.07
C LEU A 2 -0.53 -2.17 -26.40
N PHE A 3 -0.02 -2.44 -27.60
CA PHE A 3 1.36 -2.08 -28.01
C PHE A 3 1.53 -0.62 -28.45
N TYR A 4 0.46 0.18 -28.51
CA TYR A 4 0.52 1.57 -29.00
C TYR A 4 0.90 2.61 -27.94
N PHE A 5 1.01 2.23 -26.66
CA PHE A 5 1.47 3.15 -25.62
C PHE A 5 3.00 3.25 -25.50
N ASP A 6 3.77 2.41 -26.19
CA ASP A 6 5.24 2.41 -26.16
C ASP A 6 5.88 3.52 -27.03
N SER A 7 5.10 4.26 -27.82
CA SER A 7 5.64 5.37 -28.64
C SER A 7 5.79 6.70 -27.88
N PHE A 8 5.28 6.79 -26.64
CA PHE A 8 5.41 8.00 -25.81
C PHE A 8 6.48 7.82 -24.73
N ASN A 9 7.19 8.90 -24.41
CA ASN A 9 8.16 8.88 -23.31
C ASN A 9 7.45 8.46 -22.01
N PRO A 10 7.83 7.32 -21.38
CA PRO A 10 7.10 6.76 -20.26
C PRO A 10 7.02 7.73 -19.08
N TRP A 11 8.01 8.60 -18.91
CA TRP A 11 8.01 9.63 -17.86
C TRP A 11 6.99 10.74 -18.11
N LEU A 12 6.74 11.11 -19.37
CA LEU A 12 5.70 12.09 -19.71
C LEU A 12 4.30 11.50 -19.48
N VAL A 13 4.10 10.25 -19.87
CA VAL A 13 2.86 9.52 -19.58
C VAL A 13 2.64 9.42 -18.07
N ALA A 14 3.70 9.09 -17.33
CA ALA A 14 3.68 9.02 -15.87
C ALA A 14 3.24 10.35 -15.24
N VAL A 15 3.88 11.47 -15.63
CA VAL A 15 3.54 12.81 -15.13
C VAL A 15 2.09 13.17 -15.48
N GLY A 16 1.66 12.97 -16.72
CA GLY A 16 0.29 13.26 -17.16
C GLY A 16 -0.74 12.46 -16.38
N LEU A 17 -0.59 11.13 -16.33
CA LEU A 17 -1.49 10.24 -15.62
C LEU A 17 -1.59 10.58 -14.13
N ASN A 18 -0.45 10.71 -13.44
CA ASN A 18 -0.45 10.97 -12.00
C ASN A 18 -1.00 12.36 -11.68
N THR A 19 -0.83 13.35 -12.56
CA THR A 19 -1.43 14.69 -12.39
C THR A 19 -2.95 14.63 -12.52
N VAL A 20 -3.48 13.89 -13.50
CA VAL A 20 -4.93 13.68 -13.65
C VAL A 20 -5.52 12.94 -12.46
N LEU A 21 -4.87 11.85 -12.02
CA LEU A 21 -5.31 11.10 -10.84
C LEU A 21 -5.26 11.93 -9.56
N LEU A 22 -4.23 12.76 -9.40
CA LEU A 22 -4.12 13.70 -8.29
C LEU A 22 -5.28 14.71 -8.31
N ALA A 23 -5.62 15.28 -9.47
CA ALA A 23 -6.75 16.19 -9.60
C ALA A 23 -8.08 15.51 -9.22
N ILE A 24 -8.30 14.27 -9.69
CA ILE A 24 -9.49 13.48 -9.32
C ILE A 24 -9.52 13.25 -7.81
N ALA A 25 -8.42 12.82 -7.21
CA ALA A 25 -8.34 12.55 -5.78
C ALA A 25 -8.49 13.83 -4.93
N TRP A 26 -8.03 14.97 -5.45
CA TRP A 26 -8.22 16.28 -4.83
C TRP A 26 -9.69 16.71 -4.83
N LEU A 27 -10.47 16.34 -5.84
CA LEU A 27 -11.90 16.65 -5.92
C LEU A 27 -12.77 15.62 -5.17
N ALA A 28 -12.25 14.41 -4.92
CA ALA A 28 -13.00 13.37 -4.23
C ALA A 28 -13.42 13.79 -2.80
N PRO A 29 -14.68 13.53 -2.38
CA PRO A 29 -15.18 13.96 -1.08
C PRO A 29 -14.53 13.20 0.09
N LYS A 30 -14.23 11.92 -0.10
CA LYS A 30 -13.52 11.10 0.88
C LYS A 30 -12.02 11.16 0.59
N LYS A 31 -11.27 11.85 1.46
CA LYS A 31 -9.81 11.90 1.35
C LYS A 31 -9.20 10.58 1.79
N LEU A 32 -8.33 10.02 0.94
CA LEU A 32 -7.53 8.83 1.23
C LEU A 32 -6.11 9.19 1.68
N LEU A 33 -5.63 10.36 1.25
CA LEU A 33 -4.31 10.88 1.55
C LEU A 33 -4.42 12.28 2.16
N THR A 34 -3.43 12.64 2.97
CA THR A 34 -3.22 14.03 3.40
C THR A 34 -2.71 14.87 2.23
N GLN A 35 -2.69 16.21 2.38
CA GLN A 35 -2.14 17.10 1.35
C GLN A 35 -0.70 16.75 0.98
N ALA A 36 0.16 16.49 1.98
CA ALA A 36 1.53 16.01 1.73
C ALA A 36 1.53 14.58 1.17
N GLY A 37 0.62 13.71 1.62
CA GLY A 37 0.46 12.35 1.10
C GLY A 37 0.18 12.32 -0.41
N TYR A 38 -0.60 13.27 -0.93
CA TYR A 38 -0.87 13.40 -2.35
C TYR A 38 0.39 13.68 -3.18
N LEU A 39 1.22 14.63 -2.75
CA LEU A 39 2.48 14.93 -3.44
C LEU A 39 3.41 13.71 -3.43
N HIS A 40 3.53 13.02 -2.30
CA HIS A 40 4.37 11.83 -2.19
C HIS A 40 3.84 10.66 -3.02
N ALA A 41 2.52 10.46 -3.07
CA ALA A 41 1.90 9.46 -3.92
C ALA A 41 2.08 9.77 -5.41
N TRP A 42 2.02 11.05 -5.80
CA TRP A 42 2.32 11.50 -7.17
C TRP A 42 3.77 11.16 -7.55
N VAL A 43 4.74 11.51 -6.70
CA VAL A 43 6.17 11.19 -6.93
C VAL A 43 6.38 9.69 -7.06
N LEU A 44 5.82 8.91 -6.13
CA LEU A 44 5.89 7.44 -6.17
C LEU A 44 5.30 6.89 -7.48
N GLY A 45 4.12 7.35 -7.86
CA GLY A 45 3.46 6.90 -9.09
C GLY A 45 4.24 7.26 -10.34
N VAL A 46 4.90 8.42 -10.38
CA VAL A 46 5.78 8.80 -11.49
C VAL A 46 6.98 7.86 -11.60
N ILE A 47 7.62 7.55 -10.46
CA ILE A 47 8.77 6.63 -10.42
C ILE A 47 8.36 5.23 -10.87
N VAL A 48 7.26 4.69 -10.33
CA VAL A 48 6.81 3.33 -10.64
C VAL A 48 6.42 3.19 -12.11
N TRP A 49 5.68 4.17 -12.67
CA TRP A 49 5.35 4.11 -14.09
C TRP A 49 6.59 4.28 -14.98
N GLY A 50 7.49 5.22 -14.64
CA GLY A 50 8.72 5.43 -15.40
C GLY A 50 9.68 4.23 -15.40
N THR A 51 9.64 3.41 -14.35
CA THR A 51 10.53 2.23 -14.19
C THR A 51 9.88 0.94 -14.69
N LEU A 52 8.65 0.67 -14.26
CA LEU A 52 7.97 -0.62 -14.43
C LEU A 52 6.70 -0.52 -15.28
N SER A 53 6.43 0.64 -15.87
CA SER A 53 5.28 0.90 -16.73
C SER A 53 3.95 0.54 -16.04
N TRP A 54 2.92 0.25 -16.82
CA TRP A 54 1.58 -0.04 -16.32
C TRP A 54 1.55 -1.28 -15.43
N GLN A 55 2.43 -2.27 -15.64
CA GLN A 55 2.47 -3.51 -14.86
C GLN A 55 2.84 -3.24 -13.41
N GLY A 56 3.94 -2.49 -13.17
CA GLY A 56 4.28 -2.06 -11.81
C GLY A 56 3.22 -1.14 -11.25
N TYR A 57 2.71 -0.21 -12.06
CA TYR A 57 1.70 0.76 -11.60
C TYR A 57 0.42 0.07 -11.10
N LEU A 58 -0.04 -0.99 -11.77
CA LEU A 58 -1.21 -1.75 -11.30
C LEU A 58 -0.99 -2.38 -9.92
N VAL A 59 0.20 -2.88 -9.63
CA VAL A 59 0.52 -3.48 -8.32
C VAL A 59 0.41 -2.45 -7.20
N VAL A 60 1.05 -1.28 -7.36
CA VAL A 60 0.99 -0.23 -6.32
C VAL A 60 -0.42 0.35 -6.19
N MET A 61 -1.16 0.49 -7.30
CA MET A 61 -2.55 0.95 -7.26
C MET A 61 -3.47 -0.05 -6.58
N PHE A 62 -3.31 -1.34 -6.86
CA PHE A 62 -4.05 -2.40 -6.20
C PHE A 62 -3.78 -2.39 -4.69
N TYR A 63 -2.51 -2.37 -4.28
CA TYR A 63 -2.12 -2.24 -2.87
C TYR A 63 -2.77 -1.02 -2.21
N PHE A 64 -2.71 0.15 -2.86
CA PHE A 64 -3.22 1.38 -2.29
C PHE A 64 -4.75 1.33 -2.11
N LEU A 65 -5.48 0.97 -3.17
CA LEU A 65 -6.95 0.97 -3.14
C LEU A 65 -7.50 -0.12 -2.21
N VAL A 66 -6.98 -1.33 -2.31
CA VAL A 66 -7.42 -2.46 -1.47
C VAL A 66 -7.02 -2.21 -0.02
N GLY A 67 -5.78 -1.81 0.24
CA GLY A 67 -5.31 -1.49 1.58
C GLY A 67 -6.11 -0.35 2.23
N SER A 68 -6.46 0.71 1.47
CA SER A 68 -7.34 1.79 1.96
C SER A 68 -8.80 1.36 2.15
N GLY A 69 -9.27 0.36 1.42
CA GLY A 69 -10.59 -0.25 1.65
C GLY A 69 -10.60 -1.06 2.95
N ILE A 70 -9.55 -1.85 3.17
CA ILE A 70 -9.43 -2.75 4.32
C ILE A 70 -9.31 -2.00 5.64
N THR A 71 -8.60 -0.88 5.69
CA THR A 71 -8.54 -0.03 6.90
C THR A 71 -9.92 0.48 7.34
N ARG A 72 -10.91 0.48 6.45
CA ARG A 72 -12.28 0.90 6.75
C ARG A 72 -13.19 -0.23 7.24
N ILE A 73 -12.74 -1.47 7.17
CA ILE A 73 -13.49 -2.63 7.67
C ILE A 73 -13.65 -2.52 9.19
N GLY A 74 -14.88 -2.67 9.67
CA GLY A 74 -15.18 -2.62 11.10
C GLY A 74 -14.87 -1.28 11.78
N MET A 75 -14.86 -0.16 11.06
CA MET A 75 -14.52 1.17 11.64
C MET A 75 -15.35 1.49 12.87
N VAL A 76 -16.67 1.28 12.84
CA VAL A 76 -17.55 1.58 13.98
C VAL A 76 -17.12 0.82 15.23
N GLN A 77 -16.79 -0.47 15.08
CA GLN A 77 -16.33 -1.32 16.18
C GLN A 77 -14.94 -0.89 16.68
N LYS A 78 -14.04 -0.54 15.76
CA LYS A 78 -12.68 -0.11 16.09
C LYS A 78 -12.66 1.27 16.77
N GLU A 79 -13.51 2.19 16.34
CA GLU A 79 -13.66 3.52 16.95
C GLU A 79 -14.27 3.41 18.35
N ALA A 80 -15.33 2.61 18.52
CA ALA A 80 -15.93 2.34 19.83
C ALA A 80 -14.94 1.71 20.82
N ALA A 81 -13.98 0.91 20.32
CA ALA A 81 -12.93 0.29 21.13
C ALA A 81 -11.65 1.13 21.26
N GLY A 82 -11.57 2.32 20.63
CA GLY A 82 -10.38 3.18 20.66
C GLY A 82 -9.14 2.61 19.94
N ILE A 83 -9.33 1.61 19.06
CA ILE A 83 -8.26 0.91 18.33
C ILE A 83 -8.30 1.22 16.81
N ALA A 84 -9.06 2.24 16.41
CA ALA A 84 -9.14 2.65 15.02
C ALA A 84 -7.81 3.21 14.51
N GLU A 85 -7.57 3.00 13.21
CA GLU A 85 -6.39 3.51 12.53
C GLU A 85 -6.33 5.04 12.63
N LYS A 86 -5.11 5.60 12.79
CA LYS A 86 -4.90 7.05 12.90
C LYS A 86 -5.52 7.77 11.70
N ARG A 87 -6.05 8.99 11.96
CA ARG A 87 -6.68 9.86 10.95
C ARG A 87 -7.81 9.15 10.16
N SER A 88 -8.52 8.21 10.81
CA SER A 88 -9.58 7.41 10.19
C SER A 88 -9.16 6.73 8.89
N GLY A 89 -7.90 6.29 8.83
CA GLY A 89 -7.31 5.62 7.67
C GLY A 89 -6.75 6.55 6.57
N THR A 90 -6.70 7.86 6.80
CA THR A 90 -6.08 8.82 5.87
C THR A 90 -4.54 8.72 5.94
N ARG A 91 -3.91 8.42 4.80
CA ARG A 91 -2.47 8.11 4.71
C ARG A 91 -1.62 9.37 4.48
N GLY A 92 -0.56 9.54 5.26
CA GLY A 92 0.44 10.60 5.08
C GLY A 92 1.68 10.13 4.31
N PRO A 93 2.66 11.01 4.08
CA PRO A 93 3.97 10.66 3.51
C PRO A 93 4.64 9.45 4.17
N GLU A 94 4.53 9.34 5.50
CA GLU A 94 5.05 8.26 6.32
C GLU A 94 4.42 6.91 5.94
N ASN A 95 3.13 6.89 5.61
CA ASN A 95 2.44 5.67 5.19
C ASN A 95 2.79 5.30 3.74
N VAL A 96 2.95 6.30 2.87
CA VAL A 96 3.33 6.09 1.45
C VAL A 96 4.71 5.44 1.38
N TRP A 97 5.72 6.11 1.95
CA TRP A 97 7.10 5.61 1.87
C TRP A 97 7.37 4.44 2.80
N GLY A 98 6.74 4.40 3.98
CA GLY A 98 6.83 3.25 4.89
C GLY A 98 6.32 1.94 4.25
N SER A 99 5.46 2.04 3.23
CA SER A 99 4.93 0.87 2.51
C SER A 99 5.62 0.62 1.18
N ALA A 100 6.09 1.66 0.51
CA ALA A 100 6.55 1.59 -0.88
C ALA A 100 8.08 1.71 -1.05
N LEU A 101 8.85 2.12 -0.03
CA LEU A 101 10.27 2.42 -0.20
C LEU A 101 11.07 1.23 -0.72
N ALA A 102 10.92 0.06 -0.10
CA ALA A 102 11.62 -1.16 -0.52
C ALA A 102 11.26 -1.54 -1.97
N GLY A 103 9.97 -1.56 -2.30
CA GLY A 103 9.51 -1.74 -3.68
C GLY A 103 10.09 -0.70 -4.64
N THR A 104 10.13 0.58 -4.25
CA THR A 104 10.68 1.66 -5.10
C THR A 104 12.17 1.46 -5.37
N ILE A 105 12.95 1.04 -4.36
CA ILE A 105 14.37 0.71 -4.54
C ILE A 105 14.51 -0.46 -5.52
N CYS A 106 13.68 -1.49 -5.40
CA CYS A 106 13.66 -2.61 -6.35
C CYS A 106 13.34 -2.15 -7.78
N ALA A 107 12.31 -1.31 -7.95
CA ALA A 107 11.88 -0.77 -9.24
C ALA A 107 12.97 0.11 -9.89
N LEU A 108 13.64 0.96 -9.12
CA LEU A 108 14.76 1.74 -9.64
C LEU A 108 15.95 0.85 -10.02
N GLY A 109 16.21 -0.20 -9.24
CA GLY A 109 17.26 -1.17 -9.53
C GLY A 109 17.10 -1.87 -10.88
N THR A 110 15.87 -2.03 -11.39
CA THR A 110 15.66 -2.67 -12.70
C THR A 110 16.16 -1.84 -13.87
N LEU A 111 16.40 -0.54 -13.66
CA LEU A 111 17.03 0.32 -14.67
C LEU A 111 18.56 0.15 -14.71
N LEU A 112 19.16 -0.37 -13.64
CA LEU A 112 20.61 -0.44 -13.45
C LEU A 112 21.16 -1.85 -13.66
N LEU A 113 20.36 -2.88 -13.35
CA LEU A 113 20.79 -4.27 -13.36
C LEU A 113 20.04 -5.07 -14.42
N GLY A 114 20.79 -5.86 -15.19
CA GLY A 114 20.23 -6.80 -16.17
C GLY A 114 19.83 -8.15 -15.56
N THR A 115 19.52 -9.11 -16.43
CA THR A 115 19.20 -10.49 -16.03
C THR A 115 20.42 -11.22 -15.43
N PRO A 116 20.25 -12.03 -14.36
CA PRO A 116 18.99 -12.43 -13.72
C PRO A 116 18.53 -11.49 -12.59
N TYR A 117 19.35 -10.53 -12.16
CA TYR A 117 19.06 -9.65 -11.03
C TYR A 117 17.79 -8.82 -11.23
N GLN A 118 17.50 -8.41 -12.46
CA GLN A 118 16.25 -7.73 -12.82
C GLN A 118 15.01 -8.54 -12.40
N GLN A 119 15.01 -9.86 -12.59
CA GLN A 119 13.87 -10.71 -12.21
C GLN A 119 13.72 -10.81 -10.69
N LEU A 120 14.84 -10.89 -9.97
CA LEU A 120 14.83 -10.86 -8.50
C LEU A 120 14.32 -9.52 -7.95
N LEU A 121 14.67 -8.41 -8.60
CA LEU A 121 14.16 -7.08 -8.24
C LEU A 121 12.66 -6.95 -8.51
N LEU A 122 12.16 -7.46 -9.64
CA LEU A 122 10.72 -7.51 -9.89
C LEU A 122 9.98 -8.35 -8.85
N LEU A 123 10.56 -9.49 -8.45
CA LEU A 123 10.02 -10.30 -7.37
C LEU A 123 10.01 -9.53 -6.04
N GLY A 124 11.11 -8.84 -5.70
CA GLY A 124 11.21 -7.99 -4.52
C GLY A 124 10.20 -6.84 -4.50
N TYR A 125 9.95 -6.22 -5.67
CA TYR A 125 8.93 -5.20 -5.85
C TYR A 125 7.53 -5.72 -5.50
N VAL A 126 7.12 -6.84 -6.10
CA VAL A 126 5.81 -7.44 -5.83
C VAL A 126 5.70 -7.93 -4.39
N ALA A 127 6.74 -8.60 -3.88
CA ALA A 127 6.78 -9.09 -2.52
C ALA A 127 6.66 -7.95 -1.48
N SER A 128 7.30 -6.80 -1.71
CA SER A 128 7.19 -5.64 -0.82
C SER A 128 5.73 -5.19 -0.64
N PHE A 129 4.99 -5.06 -1.75
CA PHE A 129 3.58 -4.63 -1.69
C PHE A 129 2.64 -5.73 -1.18
N ALA A 130 2.88 -6.99 -1.59
CA ALA A 130 2.09 -8.14 -1.13
C ALA A 130 2.21 -8.32 0.39
N THR A 131 3.43 -8.32 0.92
CA THR A 131 3.68 -8.41 2.37
C THR A 131 3.01 -7.26 3.11
N LYS A 132 3.12 -6.02 2.61
CA LYS A 132 2.51 -4.88 3.29
C LYS A 132 0.98 -4.91 3.24
N LEU A 133 0.39 -5.41 2.16
CA LEU A 133 -1.05 -5.61 2.05
C LEU A 133 -1.53 -6.70 3.02
N SER A 134 -0.82 -7.84 3.07
CA SER A 134 -1.09 -8.94 3.99
C SER A 134 -1.06 -8.47 5.46
N ASP A 135 0.01 -7.76 5.85
CA ASP A 135 0.17 -7.14 7.17
C ASP A 135 -0.99 -6.18 7.53
N THR A 136 -1.37 -5.32 6.59
CA THR A 136 -2.52 -4.41 6.77
C THR A 136 -3.83 -5.20 6.90
N THR A 137 -3.99 -6.28 6.13
CA THR A 137 -5.22 -7.07 6.14
C THR A 137 -5.37 -7.84 7.44
N ALA A 138 -4.31 -8.53 7.87
CA ALA A 138 -4.29 -9.27 9.11
C ALA A 138 -4.55 -8.37 10.32
N SER A 139 -3.90 -7.21 10.39
CA SER A 139 -4.06 -6.28 11.50
C SER A 139 -5.45 -5.63 11.52
N GLU A 140 -5.99 -5.19 10.38
CA GLU A 140 -7.31 -4.54 10.34
C GLU A 140 -8.47 -5.51 10.58
N VAL A 141 -8.39 -6.72 10.01
CA VAL A 141 -9.38 -7.78 10.26
C VAL A 141 -9.26 -8.29 11.69
N GLY A 142 -8.05 -8.48 12.21
CA GLY A 142 -7.81 -8.86 13.61
C GLY A 142 -8.36 -7.81 14.60
N LYS A 143 -8.15 -6.52 14.32
CA LYS A 143 -8.74 -5.42 15.11
C LYS A 143 -10.26 -5.40 15.03
N ALA A 144 -10.85 -5.70 13.88
CA ALA A 144 -12.31 -5.67 13.70
C ALA A 144 -13.01 -6.89 14.31
N TYR A 145 -12.47 -8.09 14.10
CA TYR A 145 -13.18 -9.37 14.32
C TYR A 145 -12.42 -10.37 15.18
N GLY A 146 -11.18 -10.10 15.58
CA GLY A 146 -10.38 -10.99 16.41
C GLY A 146 -11.08 -11.32 17.73
N LYS A 147 -11.36 -12.60 17.96
CA LYS A 147 -12.03 -13.08 19.19
C LYS A 147 -11.05 -13.36 20.32
N ARG A 148 -9.87 -13.88 19.96
CA ARG A 148 -8.76 -14.15 20.88
C ARG A 148 -7.48 -13.63 20.25
N THR A 149 -6.77 -12.82 21.00
CA THR A 149 -5.53 -12.16 20.57
C THR A 149 -4.38 -12.56 21.48
N PHE A 150 -3.22 -12.80 20.89
CA PHE A 150 -2.00 -13.20 21.59
C PHE A 150 -0.83 -12.34 21.13
N LEU A 151 0.11 -12.04 22.03
CA LEU A 151 1.33 -11.36 21.64
C LEU A 151 2.23 -12.33 20.88
N ILE A 152 2.69 -11.98 19.67
CA ILE A 152 3.45 -12.92 18.83
C ILE A 152 4.78 -13.40 19.46
N THR A 153 5.36 -12.61 20.35
CA THR A 153 6.66 -12.93 20.98
C THR A 153 6.55 -13.85 22.20
N THR A 154 5.44 -13.78 22.96
CA THR A 154 5.25 -14.59 24.18
C THR A 154 4.11 -15.59 24.08
N LEU A 155 3.25 -15.45 23.08
CA LEU A 155 1.99 -16.17 22.91
C LEU A 155 1.02 -16.02 24.10
N GLU A 156 1.21 -14.99 24.92
CA GLU A 156 0.32 -14.68 26.03
C GLU A 156 -0.94 -13.95 25.54
N PRO A 157 -2.12 -14.19 26.15
CA PRO A 157 -3.33 -13.46 25.81
C PRO A 157 -3.17 -11.96 26.06
N VAL A 158 -3.47 -11.15 25.04
CA VAL A 158 -3.45 -9.69 25.13
C VAL A 158 -4.74 -9.09 24.62
N ALA A 159 -5.01 -7.83 24.97
CA ALA A 159 -6.17 -7.12 24.45
C ALA A 159 -6.07 -6.94 22.92
N ARG A 160 -7.23 -6.87 22.28
CA ARG A 160 -7.32 -6.60 20.84
C ARG A 160 -6.84 -5.18 20.54
N GLY A 161 -6.01 -5.03 19.51
CA GLY A 161 -5.40 -3.74 19.16
C GLY A 161 -4.12 -3.42 19.93
N THR A 162 -3.63 -4.30 20.80
CA THR A 162 -2.27 -4.23 21.32
C THR A 162 -1.26 -4.39 20.18
N GLU A 163 -0.21 -3.57 20.17
CA GLU A 163 0.87 -3.66 19.18
C GLU A 163 1.53 -5.05 19.24
N GLY A 164 1.66 -5.70 18.08
CA GLY A 164 2.17 -7.08 17.97
C GLY A 164 1.17 -8.18 18.33
N ALA A 165 -0.10 -7.85 18.59
CA ALA A 165 -1.15 -8.84 18.82
C ALA A 165 -1.55 -9.53 17.50
N VAL A 166 -1.63 -10.86 17.54
CA VAL A 166 -2.12 -11.71 16.45
C VAL A 166 -3.40 -12.43 16.85
N SER A 167 -4.28 -12.68 15.88
CA SER A 167 -5.53 -13.44 16.05
C SER A 167 -5.70 -14.40 14.89
N LEU A 168 -6.49 -15.48 15.09
CA LEU A 168 -6.76 -16.44 14.02
C LEU A 168 -7.45 -15.77 12.83
N GLU A 169 -8.43 -14.89 13.10
CA GLU A 169 -9.16 -14.16 12.07
C GLU A 169 -8.25 -13.23 11.26
N GLY A 170 -7.31 -12.55 11.92
CA GLY A 170 -6.31 -11.74 11.24
C GLY A 170 -5.36 -12.60 10.40
N THR A 171 -4.80 -13.66 10.98
CA THR A 171 -3.84 -14.55 10.30
C THR A 171 -4.43 -15.23 9.06
N LEU A 172 -5.72 -15.58 9.06
CA LEU A 172 -6.38 -16.18 7.90
C LEU A 172 -6.74 -15.15 6.82
N ALA A 173 -6.85 -13.87 7.19
CA ALA A 173 -7.25 -12.82 6.25
C ALA A 173 -6.08 -12.17 5.53
N GLY A 174 -4.91 -12.09 6.19
CA GLY A 174 -3.67 -11.65 5.57
C GLY A 174 -3.06 -12.70 4.65
#